data_AF-A0A0F8QQW0-F1
#
_entry.id   AF-A0A0F8QQW0-F1
#
_cell.length_a   1.000
_cell.length_b   1.000
_cell.length_c   1.000
_cell.angle_alpha   90.00
_cell.angle_beta   90.00
_cell.angle_gamma   90.00
#
_symmetry.space_group_name_H-M   'P 1'
#
loop_
_entity.id
_entity.type
_entity.pdbx_description
1 polymer ?
#
loop_
_entity_poly.entity_id
_entity_poly.type
_entity_poly.pdbx_seq_one_letter_code
_entity_poly.pdbx_strand_id
1 'polypeptide(L)'
;MPESSSKNNSLNSQIENFLSTFSLTRTKALLRGILYSTLKMELAVIVDRDICNREYPYSYSEYTKEQNEIVFSCGRVFRFVIDNEADFFEMKETLPLLVSGEFCDDAAPVSKGMDRELRCIDPTVPESYFEDAFCEVSPYE
;
A
#
# COMPACT_ATOMS: atom_id res chain seq x y z
N MET A 1 25.01 -15.48 -5.19
CA MET A 1 23.73 -16.02 -4.69
C MET A 1 22.60 -15.54 -5.60
N PRO A 2 21.92 -16.42 -6.36
CA PRO A 2 20.90 -16.02 -7.33
C PRO A 2 19.44 -16.40 -6.97
N GLU A 3 19.20 -17.09 -5.84
CA GLU A 3 17.89 -17.68 -5.54
C GLU A 3 16.78 -16.64 -5.23
N SER A 4 17.14 -15.49 -4.67
CA SER A 4 16.18 -14.43 -4.31
C SER A 4 15.61 -13.72 -5.54
N SER A 5 16.36 -13.65 -6.64
CA SER A 5 15.94 -12.97 -7.87
C SER A 5 14.86 -13.76 -8.63
N SER A 6 14.99 -15.10 -8.70
CA SER A 6 13.98 -15.95 -9.37
C SER A 6 12.65 -16.00 -8.62
N LYS A 7 12.67 -16.03 -7.27
CA LYS A 7 11.44 -16.04 -6.47
C LYS A 7 10.67 -14.72 -6.57
N ASN A 8 11.38 -13.60 -6.55
CA ASN A 8 10.76 -12.27 -6.69
C ASN A 8 10.15 -12.05 -8.09
N ASN A 9 10.78 -12.60 -9.13
CA ASN A 9 10.23 -12.58 -10.48
C ASN A 9 8.96 -13.44 -10.58
N SER A 10 8.92 -14.60 -9.92
CA SER A 10 7.72 -15.45 -9.84
C SER A 10 6.54 -14.74 -9.18
N LEU A 11 6.76 -14.09 -8.02
CA LEU A 11 5.69 -13.39 -7.29
C LEU A 11 5.14 -12.19 -8.09
N ASN A 12 6.00 -11.43 -8.76
CA ASN A 12 5.58 -10.33 -9.64
C ASN A 12 4.62 -10.81 -10.74
N SER A 13 5.00 -11.87 -11.46
CA SER A 13 4.15 -12.41 -12.52
C SER A 13 2.82 -12.94 -11.97
N GLN A 14 2.80 -13.51 -10.77
CA GLN A 14 1.55 -13.93 -10.12
C GLN A 14 0.63 -12.76 -9.79
N ILE A 15 1.18 -11.67 -9.25
CA ILE A 15 0.42 -10.44 -8.97
C ILE A 15 -0.13 -9.84 -10.26
N GLU A 16 0.70 -9.73 -11.30
CA GLU A 16 0.29 -9.20 -12.61
C GLU A 16 -0.84 -10.04 -13.22
N ASN A 17 -0.69 -11.36 -13.20
CA ASN A 17 -1.71 -12.29 -13.69
C ASN A 17 -3.03 -12.15 -12.91
N PHE A 18 -2.95 -12.07 -11.58
CA PHE A 18 -4.14 -11.89 -10.75
C PHE A 18 -4.84 -10.55 -11.03
N LEU A 19 -4.09 -9.45 -11.06
CA LEU A 19 -4.63 -8.12 -11.30
C LEU A 19 -5.24 -7.98 -12.71
N SER A 20 -4.70 -8.68 -13.70
CA SER A 20 -5.26 -8.69 -15.05
C SER A 20 -6.71 -9.20 -15.10
N THR A 21 -7.13 -10.05 -14.15
CA THR A 21 -8.52 -10.54 -14.05
C THR A 21 -9.52 -9.42 -13.72
N PHE A 22 -9.04 -8.30 -13.17
CA PHE A 22 -9.82 -7.09 -12.87
C PHE A 22 -9.63 -5.98 -13.91
N SER A 23 -9.06 -6.29 -15.08
CA SER A 23 -8.67 -5.29 -16.10
C SER A 23 -7.68 -4.25 -15.58
N LEU A 24 -6.92 -4.59 -14.52
CA LEU A 24 -5.86 -3.74 -13.98
C LEU A 24 -4.55 -4.10 -14.68
N THR A 25 -3.95 -3.11 -15.34
CA THR A 25 -2.68 -3.26 -16.05
C THR A 25 -1.62 -2.39 -15.41
N ARG A 26 -0.35 -2.81 -15.51
CA ARG A 26 0.77 -2.03 -14.97
C ARG A 26 0.88 -0.69 -15.67
N THR A 27 0.76 0.39 -14.92
CA THR A 27 0.71 1.76 -15.45
C THR A 27 2.03 2.48 -15.25
N LYS A 28 2.55 2.52 -14.02
CA LYS A 28 3.81 3.17 -13.70
C LYS A 28 4.52 2.50 -12.54
N ALA A 29 5.84 2.59 -12.53
CA ALA A 29 6.62 2.36 -11.32
C ALA A 29 6.44 3.55 -10.36
N LEU A 30 6.43 3.25 -9.07
CA LEU A 30 6.33 4.21 -7.96
C LEU A 30 7.64 4.20 -7.16
N LEU A 31 7.79 5.15 -6.25
CA LEU A 31 8.95 5.24 -5.38
C LEU A 31 9.18 3.95 -4.55
N ARG A 32 8.10 3.29 -4.13
CA ARG A 32 8.13 2.06 -3.32
C ARG A 32 7.25 0.95 -3.86
N GLY A 33 6.91 0.97 -5.15
CA GLY A 33 5.92 0.02 -5.65
C GLY A 33 5.59 0.14 -7.12
N ILE A 34 4.45 -0.41 -7.47
CA ILE A 34 3.91 -0.39 -8.82
C ILE A 34 2.44 0.02 -8.76
N LEU A 35 2.06 0.94 -9.64
CA LEU A 35 0.68 1.29 -9.89
C LEU A 35 0.11 0.41 -10.99
N TYR A 36 -1.03 -0.21 -10.69
CA TYR A 36 -1.89 -0.87 -11.65
C TYR A 36 -3.19 -0.09 -11.77
N SER A 37 -3.68 0.15 -12.98
CA SER A 37 -4.95 0.84 -13.16
C SER A 37 -5.73 0.30 -14.35
N THR A 38 -7.03 0.57 -14.33
CA THR A 38 -7.86 0.44 -15.53
C THR A 38 -7.52 1.57 -16.51
N LEU A 39 -7.88 1.41 -17.79
CA LEU A 39 -7.56 2.38 -18.84
C LEU A 39 -8.11 3.79 -18.54
N LYS A 40 -9.25 3.87 -17.84
CA LYS A 40 -9.93 5.12 -17.49
C LYS A 40 -9.59 5.64 -16.09
N MET A 41 -8.68 5.00 -15.36
CA MET A 41 -8.35 5.33 -13.97
C MET A 41 -9.56 5.30 -13.01
N GLU A 42 -10.61 4.55 -13.35
CA GLU A 42 -11.78 4.34 -12.48
C GLU A 42 -11.41 3.50 -11.25
N LEU A 43 -10.47 2.58 -11.42
CA LEU A 43 -9.93 1.73 -10.37
C LEU A 43 -8.41 1.66 -10.51
N ALA A 44 -7.73 1.85 -9.39
CA ALA A 44 -6.29 1.67 -9.28
C ALA A 44 -5.94 0.80 -8.06
N VAL A 45 -4.88 0.02 -8.22
CA VAL A 45 -4.25 -0.75 -7.15
C VAL A 45 -2.78 -0.38 -7.08
N ILE A 46 -2.34 0.00 -5.89
CA ILE A 46 -0.95 0.27 -5.57
C ILE A 46 -0.41 -0.95 -4.84
N VAL A 47 0.65 -1.54 -5.37
CA VAL A 47 1.39 -2.63 -4.72
C VAL A 47 2.74 -2.09 -4.29
N ASP A 48 2.86 -1.81 -3.00
CA ASP A 48 4.12 -1.41 -2.38
C ASP A 48 4.97 -2.62 -2.01
N ARG A 49 6.28 -2.39 -1.96
CA ARG A 49 7.31 -3.34 -1.53
C ARG A 49 8.36 -2.66 -0.69
N ASP A 50 8.86 -3.39 0.30
CA ASP A 50 10.01 -3.01 1.12
C ASP A 50 9.84 -1.59 1.69
N ILE A 51 8.60 -1.22 2.04
CA ILE A 51 8.27 0.14 2.48
C ILE A 51 8.93 0.47 3.82
N CYS A 52 9.21 -0.54 4.64
CA CYS A 52 9.90 -0.39 5.91
C CYS A 52 11.41 -0.69 5.80
N ASN A 53 11.95 -0.87 4.59
CA ASN A 53 13.36 -1.23 4.42
C ASN A 53 14.27 -0.04 4.71
N ARG A 54 14.91 -0.07 5.88
CA ARG A 54 15.82 0.98 6.37
C ARG A 54 17.15 1.06 5.61
N GLU A 55 17.56 0.00 4.91
CA GLU A 55 18.77 0.03 4.08
C GLU A 55 18.62 0.93 2.86
N TYR A 56 17.38 1.12 2.42
CA TYR A 56 17.01 1.99 1.32
C TYR A 56 16.01 3.02 1.85
N PRO A 57 16.45 4.10 2.51
CA PRO A 57 15.54 5.15 2.96
C PRO A 57 14.95 5.90 1.76
N TYR A 58 13.81 6.55 1.97
CA TYR A 58 13.18 7.42 0.99
C TYR A 58 12.54 8.62 1.69
N SER A 59 12.33 9.69 0.93
CA SER A 59 11.63 10.86 1.46
C SER A 59 10.15 10.55 1.65
N TYR A 60 9.70 10.59 2.90
CA TYR A 60 8.28 10.41 3.22
C TYR A 60 7.39 11.46 2.54
N SER A 61 7.88 12.70 2.38
CA SER A 61 7.12 13.76 1.71
C SER A 61 6.97 13.50 0.21
N GLU A 62 8.00 12.96 -0.45
CA GLU A 62 7.92 12.58 -1.87
C GLU A 62 7.00 11.37 -2.06
N TYR A 63 7.12 10.39 -1.17
CA TYR A 63 6.27 9.22 -1.15
C TYR A 63 4.79 9.60 -1.02
N THR A 64 4.44 10.37 0.02
CA THR A 64 3.04 10.78 0.26
C THR A 64 2.50 11.66 -0.84
N LYS A 65 3.32 12.54 -1.42
CA LYS A 65 2.94 13.35 -2.58
C LYS A 65 2.54 12.47 -3.77
N GLU A 66 3.35 11.47 -4.11
CA GLU A 66 3.04 10.55 -5.21
C GLU A 66 1.74 9.76 -4.96
N GLN A 67 1.53 9.29 -3.72
CA GLN A 67 0.30 8.57 -3.35
C GLN A 67 -0.93 9.48 -3.45
N ASN A 68 -0.83 10.71 -2.93
CA ASN A 68 -1.93 11.67 -2.96
C ASN A 68 -2.34 12.02 -4.39
N GLU A 69 -1.37 12.27 -5.28
CA GLU A 69 -1.65 12.54 -6.70
C GLU A 69 -2.47 11.41 -7.35
N ILE A 70 -2.14 10.15 -7.05
CA ILE A 70 -2.87 9.00 -7.58
C ILE A 70 -4.30 8.96 -7.03
N VAL A 71 -4.46 9.13 -5.70
CA VAL A 71 -5.77 9.14 -5.03
C VAL A 71 -6.68 10.25 -5.57
N PHE A 72 -6.13 11.43 -5.88
CA PHE A 72 -6.92 12.52 -6.47
C PHE A 72 -7.30 12.27 -7.93
N SER A 73 -6.51 11.50 -8.67
CA SER A 73 -6.72 11.25 -10.11
C SER A 73 -7.62 10.05 -10.42
N CYS A 74 -7.86 9.17 -9.46
CA CYS A 74 -8.54 7.89 -9.65
C CYS A 74 -9.86 7.82 -8.90
N GLY A 75 -10.85 7.15 -9.48
CA GLY A 75 -12.18 7.00 -8.85
C GLY A 75 -12.14 6.17 -7.57
N ARG A 76 -11.43 5.05 -7.59
CA ARG A 76 -11.17 4.19 -6.42
C ARG A 76 -9.71 3.77 -6.43
N VAL A 77 -9.07 3.82 -5.25
CA VAL A 77 -7.68 3.37 -5.08
C VAL A 77 -7.62 2.41 -3.92
N PHE A 78 -7.08 1.22 -4.16
CA PHE A 78 -6.71 0.26 -3.12
C PHE A 78 -5.20 0.13 -3.04
N ARG A 79 -4.67 -0.14 -1.85
CA ARG A 79 -3.24 -0.20 -1.62
C ARG A 79 -2.91 -1.42 -0.78
N PHE A 80 -1.91 -2.18 -1.22
CA PHE A 80 -1.41 -3.38 -0.57
C PHE A 80 0.11 -3.28 -0.44
N VAL A 81 0.64 -3.72 0.69
CA VAL A 81 2.08 -3.96 0.87
C VAL A 81 2.29 -5.46 0.68
N ILE A 82 3.13 -5.85 -0.28
CA ILE A 82 3.35 -7.26 -0.63
C ILE A 82 4.84 -7.55 -0.67
N ASP A 83 5.36 -7.94 0.48
CA ASP A 83 6.76 -8.31 0.68
C ASP A 83 6.96 -9.82 0.58
N ASN A 84 5.89 -10.60 0.75
CA ASN A 84 5.94 -12.06 0.70
C ASN A 84 4.66 -12.69 0.10
N GLU A 85 4.64 -14.02 -0.02
CA GLU A 85 3.51 -14.76 -0.60
C GLU A 85 2.25 -14.76 0.28
N ALA A 86 2.38 -14.62 1.61
CA ALA A 86 1.24 -14.54 2.52
C ALA A 86 0.49 -13.22 2.32
N ASP A 87 1.21 -12.10 2.17
CA ASP A 87 0.60 -10.80 1.86
C ASP A 87 -0.18 -10.86 0.52
N PHE A 88 0.38 -11.57 -0.47
CA PHE A 88 -0.30 -11.79 -1.73
C PHE A 88 -1.54 -12.68 -1.59
N PHE A 89 -1.50 -13.67 -0.69
CA PHE A 89 -2.68 -14.48 -0.38
C PHE A 89 -3.79 -13.63 0.23
N GLU A 90 -3.47 -12.75 1.19
CA GLU A 90 -4.45 -11.82 1.78
C GLU A 90 -5.05 -10.86 0.75
N MET A 91 -4.22 -10.35 -0.17
CA MET A 91 -4.70 -9.54 -1.29
C MET A 91 -5.71 -10.29 -2.17
N LYS A 92 -5.45 -11.57 -2.46
CA LYS A 92 -6.35 -12.38 -3.30
C LYS A 92 -7.73 -12.59 -2.68
N GLU A 93 -7.81 -12.70 -1.35
CA GLU A 93 -9.07 -12.81 -0.63
C GLU A 93 -9.80 -11.46 -0.54
N THR A 94 -9.04 -10.37 -0.35
CA THR A 94 -9.61 -9.05 -0.02
C THR A 94 -10.01 -8.24 -1.25
N LEU A 95 -9.19 -8.22 -2.31
CA LEU A 95 -9.42 -7.38 -3.49
C LEU A 95 -10.77 -7.67 -4.19
N PRO A 96 -11.19 -8.93 -4.40
CA PRO A 96 -12.48 -9.21 -5.02
C PRO A 96 -13.65 -8.57 -4.28
N LEU A 97 -13.64 -8.64 -2.94
CA LEU A 97 -14.67 -8.10 -2.05
C LEU A 97 -14.70 -6.56 -2.10
N LEU A 98 -13.52 -5.94 -2.11
CA LEU A 98 -13.39 -4.49 -2.25
C LEU A 98 -13.86 -3.98 -3.62
N VAL A 99 -13.59 -4.75 -4.68
CA VAL A 99 -13.99 -4.38 -6.05
C VAL A 99 -15.49 -4.55 -6.25
N SER A 100 -16.09 -5.63 -5.72
CA SER A 100 -17.53 -5.91 -5.79
C SER A 100 -18.38 -4.94 -4.96
N GLY A 101 -17.77 -4.26 -3.98
CA GLY A 101 -18.49 -3.35 -3.09
C GLY A 101 -19.36 -4.10 -2.07
N GLU A 102 -19.13 -5.40 -1.86
CA GLU A 102 -19.85 -6.23 -0.89
C GLU A 102 -19.39 -6.03 0.55
N PHE A 103 -18.66 -4.94 0.82
CA PHE A 103 -18.51 -4.43 2.17
C PHE A 103 -19.83 -3.78 2.60
N CYS A 104 -20.68 -4.57 3.26
CA CYS A 104 -21.68 -4.04 4.17
C CYS A 104 -20.93 -3.48 5.39
N ASP A 105 -21.08 -2.19 5.68
CA ASP A 105 -20.45 -1.50 6.83
C ASP A 105 -20.71 -2.20 8.19
N ASP A 106 -21.68 -3.11 8.27
CA ASP A 106 -22.06 -3.83 9.50
C ASP A 106 -21.19 -5.05 9.85
N ALA A 107 -20.24 -5.45 8.99
CA ALA A 107 -19.36 -6.58 9.27
C ALA A 107 -17.93 -6.31 8.82
N ALA A 108 -17.34 -5.21 9.29
CA ALA A 108 -15.90 -5.06 9.25
C ALA A 108 -15.25 -6.17 10.11
N PRO A 109 -14.42 -7.09 9.56
CA PRO A 109 -13.27 -7.49 10.34
C PRO A 109 -12.48 -6.21 10.53
N VAL A 110 -12.45 -5.73 11.77
CA VAL A 110 -11.63 -4.60 12.22
C VAL A 110 -10.17 -4.94 11.93
N SER A 111 -9.74 -4.74 10.69
CA SER A 111 -8.40 -4.28 10.42
C SER A 111 -8.36 -2.87 11.00
N LYS A 112 -7.48 -2.68 11.98
CA LYS A 112 -7.23 -1.43 12.70
C LYS A 112 -7.07 -0.27 11.72
N GLY A 113 -8.17 0.41 11.45
CA GLY A 113 -8.27 1.46 10.45
C GLY A 113 -9.51 2.30 10.73
N MET A 114 -9.57 2.79 11.96
CA MET A 114 -10.31 3.94 12.47
C MET A 114 -11.46 4.49 11.59
N ASP A 115 -12.66 4.29 12.13
CA ASP A 115 -13.90 5.00 11.80
C ASP A 115 -13.65 6.51 11.69
N ARG A 116 -14.12 7.12 10.59
CA ARG A 116 -13.93 8.54 10.27
C ARG A 116 -14.90 9.47 11.00
N GLU A 117 -15.19 9.21 12.27
CA GLU A 117 -15.85 10.19 13.13
C GLU A 117 -14.80 11.09 13.82
N LEU A 118 -14.49 12.20 13.16
CA LEU A 118 -14.00 13.50 13.68
C LEU A 118 -13.69 13.58 15.19
N ARG A 119 -12.72 12.81 15.69
CA ARG A 119 -12.07 13.01 16.99
C ARG A 119 -10.61 12.59 16.87
N CYS A 120 -9.73 13.51 17.28
CA CYS A 120 -8.28 13.40 17.45
C CYS A 120 -7.62 12.20 16.76
N ILE A 121 -6.89 12.51 15.67
CA ILE A 121 -5.97 11.60 15.01
C ILE A 121 -4.93 11.18 16.06
N ASP A 122 -5.02 9.95 16.57
CA ASP A 122 -3.89 9.31 17.21
C ASP A 122 -2.89 8.91 16.11
N PRO A 123 -1.58 9.14 16.32
CA PRO A 123 -0.57 8.88 15.32
C PRO A 123 -0.56 7.39 14.95
N THR A 124 -0.68 7.11 13.66
CA THR A 124 -0.39 5.79 13.07
C THR A 124 1.06 5.39 13.36
N VAL A 125 1.39 4.10 13.28
CA VAL A 125 2.75 3.59 13.55
C VAL A 125 3.87 4.36 12.81
N PRO A 126 3.70 4.84 11.56
CA PRO A 126 4.65 5.76 10.93
C PRO A 126 4.81 7.09 11.69
N GLU A 127 3.74 7.63 12.25
CA GLU A 127 3.69 8.87 13.03
C GLU A 127 4.24 8.69 14.46
N SER A 128 4.10 7.51 15.08
CA SER A 128 4.75 7.24 16.38
C SER A 128 6.28 7.27 16.28
N TYR A 129 6.83 6.84 15.15
CA TYR A 129 8.27 6.95 14.89
C TYR A 129 8.74 8.39 14.64
N PHE A 130 7.84 9.30 14.20
CA PHE A 130 8.17 10.72 14.13
C PHE A 130 8.33 11.32 15.53
N GLU A 131 7.50 10.94 16.51
CA GLU A 131 7.64 11.45 17.88
C GLU A 131 8.89 10.90 18.59
N ASP A 132 9.24 9.63 18.37
CA ASP A 132 10.47 9.04 18.91
C ASP A 132 11.73 9.75 18.37
N ALA A 133 11.73 10.14 17.09
CA ALA A 133 12.86 10.87 16.49
C ALA A 133 13.03 12.31 17.02
N PHE A 134 11.99 12.91 17.62
CA PHE A 134 12.07 14.21 18.29
C PHE A 134 12.51 14.09 19.77
N CYS A 135 12.28 12.94 20.41
CA CYS A 135 12.69 12.72 21.81
C CYS A 135 14.21 12.58 21.99
N GLU A 136 14.96 12.19 20.96
CA GLU A 136 16.43 12.02 21.05
C GLU A 136 17.25 13.31 20.90
N VAL A 137 16.63 14.48 20.77
CA VAL A 137 17.35 15.77 20.67
C VAL A 137 16.91 16.75 21.76
N SER A 138 17.19 16.42 23.02
CA SER A 138 17.38 17.43 24.07
C SER A 138 18.84 17.40 24.55
N PRO A 139 19.73 18.22 23.99
CA PRO A 139 21.01 18.51 24.61
C PRO A 139 20.78 19.59 25.68
N TYR A 140 20.35 19.16 26.86
CA TYR A 140 20.54 19.92 28.09
C TYR A 140 20.92 18.95 29.20
N GLU A 141 22.22 18.68 29.32
CA GLU A 141 23.04 18.97 30.51
C GLU A 141 24.52 19.02 30.11
#